data_AF-A0A0F7ZMP1-F1
#
_entry.id   AF-A0A0F7ZMP1-F1
#
_cell.length_a   1.000
_cell.length_b   1.000
_cell.length_c   1.000
_cell.angle_alpha   90.00
_cell.angle_beta   90.00
_cell.angle_gamma   90.00
#
_symmetry.space_group_name_H-M   'P 1'
#
loop_
_entity.id
_entity.type
_entity.pdbx_description
1 polymer ?
#
loop_
_entity_poly.entity_id
_entity_poly.type
_entity_poly.pdbx_seq_one_letter_code
_entity_poly.pdbx_strand_id
1 'polypeptide(L)'
;MVYHGPSRGCHMCRKRRIKCDEARPACRRCIKTRRVCPGYRQELELDVLEESRAADDTGAKSRLATKGVPSQAHAQGSVTPFAGSSTNISTILDWLQLPIEEQAVCHLLSNYVLIPSFGSAQGYMEFLVPLKKTGCVPLHFEYAFDACALASFNNRVSRNDAIEKKALSKYTKSLRALSCALRDPTAAGQEAILASTLLCGLFEVLRGIGENTESWDYHVEGAIQLVKDIGRENLLLTDVGQAMFAMFAMVRLQMLVQSVNYFIGLRATKQLDMGIDWWIDDTVGDKHALDCQRLMMIVMETRAEAERILASSAPTSKLDAMIERCRANDIACLEWACGLPDYYQYYTVARVENVPDGDYTRAEVLAKRAIWKGGKSH
;
A
#
# COMPACT_ATOMS: atom_id res chain seq x y z
N MET A 1 33.71 17.07 34.85
CA MET A 1 33.03 15.77 34.72
C MET A 1 33.28 15.28 33.31
N VAL A 2 34.14 14.27 33.11
CA VAL A 2 34.52 13.79 31.78
C VAL A 2 33.37 12.93 31.24
N TYR A 3 32.76 13.34 30.13
CA TYR A 3 31.62 12.65 29.54
C TYR A 3 32.11 11.48 28.69
N HIS A 4 32.00 10.25 29.21
CA HIS A 4 32.48 9.02 28.55
C HIS A 4 31.55 8.47 27.45
N GLY A 5 30.84 9.35 26.73
CA GLY A 5 29.96 8.94 25.63
C GLY A 5 28.72 8.13 26.07
N PRO A 6 27.90 7.67 25.11
CA PRO A 6 26.68 6.92 25.40
C PRO A 6 26.98 5.56 26.03
N SER A 7 26.24 5.20 27.08
CA SER A 7 26.41 3.94 27.82
C SER A 7 26.19 2.72 26.92
N ARG A 8 27.18 1.81 26.90
CA ARG A 8 27.16 0.51 26.19
C ARG A 8 26.37 -0.59 26.90
N GLY A 9 25.68 -0.27 28.01
CA GLY A 9 24.90 -1.25 28.76
C GLY A 9 23.68 -1.79 28.00
N CYS A 10 23.20 -2.99 28.37
CA CYS A 10 21.99 -3.56 27.81
C CYS A 10 20.76 -2.67 28.06
N HIS A 11 19.71 -2.79 27.24
CA HIS A 11 18.54 -1.91 27.32
C HIS A 11 17.88 -1.92 28.72
N MET A 12 17.87 -3.08 29.39
CA MET A 12 17.29 -3.23 30.73
C MET A 12 18.09 -2.47 31.80
N CYS A 13 19.42 -2.54 31.77
CA CYS A 13 20.27 -1.84 32.73
C CYS A 13 20.27 -0.32 32.49
N ARG A 14 20.20 0.11 31.22
CA ARG A 14 20.05 1.53 30.85
C ARG A 14 18.72 2.10 31.33
N LYS A 15 17.61 1.40 31.09
CA LYS A 15 16.27 1.80 31.59
C LYS A 15 16.25 1.95 33.11
N ARG A 16 17.00 1.11 33.81
CA ARG A 16 17.12 1.14 35.27
C ARG A 16 18.19 2.11 35.79
N ARG A 17 18.95 2.77 34.91
CA ARG A 17 20.07 3.66 35.26
C ARG A 17 21.08 3.01 36.21
N ILE A 18 21.39 1.72 35.98
CA ILE A 18 22.39 0.96 36.74
C ILE A 18 23.55 0.54 35.84
N LYS A 19 24.73 0.33 36.43
CA LYS A 19 25.92 -0.14 35.70
C LYS A 19 25.69 -1.56 35.16
N CYS A 20 25.89 -1.73 33.86
CA CYS A 20 25.85 -3.03 33.19
C CYS A 20 27.24 -3.66 33.19
N ASP A 21 27.31 -4.98 33.28
CA ASP A 21 28.55 -5.76 33.18
C ASP A 21 28.91 -6.17 31.75
N GLU A 22 28.06 -5.82 30.76
CA GLU A 22 28.31 -6.00 29.32
C GLU A 22 28.56 -7.44 28.83
N ALA A 23 28.32 -8.45 29.69
CA ALA A 23 28.43 -9.86 29.32
C ALA A 23 27.40 -10.30 28.26
N ARG A 24 27.86 -10.96 27.19
CA ARG A 24 27.01 -11.53 26.12
C ARG A 24 26.79 -13.03 26.33
N PRO A 25 25.63 -13.61 25.96
CA PRO A 25 24.48 -12.99 25.30
C PRO A 25 23.53 -12.22 26.25
N ALA A 26 23.68 -12.39 27.56
CA ALA A 26 22.88 -11.69 28.57
C ALA A 26 23.74 -11.23 29.76
N CYS A 27 23.51 -10.01 30.24
CA CYS A 27 24.29 -9.47 31.36
C CYS A 27 24.01 -10.24 32.67
N ARG A 28 25.04 -10.43 33.50
CA ARG A 28 24.92 -11.17 34.77
C ARG A 28 23.94 -10.53 35.72
N ARG A 29 23.74 -9.20 35.65
CA ARG A 29 22.75 -8.51 36.47
C ARG A 29 21.32 -8.93 36.12
N CYS A 30 20.99 -9.03 34.83
CA CYS A 30 19.68 -9.52 34.37
C CYS A 30 19.45 -10.97 34.81
N ILE A 31 20.46 -11.83 34.63
CA ILE A 31 20.43 -13.24 35.03
C ILE A 31 20.18 -13.37 36.54
N LYS A 32 20.94 -12.66 37.37
CA LYS A 32 20.81 -12.71 38.83
C LYS A 32 19.44 -12.20 39.31
N THR A 33 18.85 -11.24 38.61
CA THR A 33 17.50 -10.74 38.89
C THR A 33 16.38 -11.56 38.27
N ARG A 34 16.69 -12.69 37.61
CA ARG A 34 15.74 -13.55 36.88
C ARG A 34 14.87 -12.78 35.87
N ARG A 35 15.47 -11.80 35.17
CA ARG A 35 14.81 -11.01 34.13
C ARG A 35 15.40 -11.31 32.77
N VAL A 36 14.55 -11.35 31.75
CA VAL A 36 14.97 -11.50 30.36
C VAL A 36 15.83 -10.29 29.96
N CYS A 37 17.04 -10.56 29.46
CA CYS A 37 17.93 -9.52 28.94
C CYS A 37 17.57 -9.26 27.48
N PRO A 38 17.04 -8.08 27.13
CA PRO A 38 16.63 -7.75 25.75
C PRO A 38 17.81 -7.51 24.79
N GLY A 39 19.04 -7.76 25.23
CA GLY A 39 20.25 -7.54 24.43
C GLY A 39 20.83 -6.13 24.52
N TYR A 40 21.79 -5.87 23.64
CA TYR A 40 22.58 -4.64 23.54
C TYR A 40 22.27 -3.92 22.22
N ARG A 41 22.52 -2.61 22.16
CA ARG A 41 22.44 -1.82 20.92
C ARG A 41 23.44 -2.39 19.89
N GLN A 42 23.01 -2.58 18.64
CA GLN A 42 23.86 -3.04 17.55
C GLN A 42 24.83 -1.91 17.11
N GLU A 43 26.06 -2.26 16.74
CA GLU A 43 27.16 -1.31 16.44
C GLU A 43 26.79 -0.28 15.36
N LEU A 44 25.95 -0.64 14.39
CA LEU A 44 25.47 0.23 13.31
C LEU A 44 24.68 1.47 13.78
N GLU A 45 24.14 1.48 15.01
CA GLU A 45 23.46 2.66 15.59
C GLU A 45 24.42 3.67 16.24
N LEU A 46 25.70 3.34 16.41
CA LEU A 46 26.70 4.23 17.01
C LEU A 46 27.39 5.08 15.94
N ASP A 47 27.62 4.54 14.75
CA ASP A 47 28.35 5.20 13.67
C ASP A 47 27.57 6.39 13.07
N VAL A 48 26.24 6.29 12.99
CA VAL A 48 25.33 7.35 12.49
C VAL A 48 25.37 8.63 13.35
N LEU A 49 25.70 8.51 14.64
CA LEU A 49 25.81 9.63 15.56
C LEU A 49 27.21 10.28 15.57
N GLU A 50 28.23 9.61 15.04
CA GLU A 50 29.57 10.20 14.87
C GLU A 50 29.68 10.98 13.55
N GLU A 51 29.07 10.49 12.46
CA GLU A 51 29.03 11.22 11.17
C GLU A 51 28.29 12.56 11.26
N SER A 52 27.20 12.61 12.03
CA SER A 52 26.44 13.84 12.27
C SER A 52 27.20 14.89 13.10
N ARG A 53 28.26 14.49 13.81
CA ARG A 53 29.13 15.40 14.58
C ARG A 53 30.34 15.91 13.81
N ALA A 54 30.81 15.15 12.82
CA ALA A 54 31.91 15.57 11.94
C ALA A 54 31.49 16.70 10.98
N ALA A 55 30.19 16.83 10.68
CA ALA A 55 29.65 17.87 9.81
C ALA A 55 29.62 19.28 10.44
N ASP A 56 29.61 19.38 11.78
CA ASP A 56 29.52 20.67 12.51
C ASP A 56 30.87 21.40 12.67
N ASP A 57 32.02 20.75 12.43
CA ASP A 57 33.35 21.32 12.73
C ASP A 57 34.01 22.08 11.55
N THR A 58 33.39 22.11 10.37
CA THR A 58 34.00 22.71 9.15
C THR A 58 33.44 24.07 8.72
N GLY A 59 32.58 24.71 9.53
CA GLY A 59 31.79 25.87 9.09
C GLY A 59 32.07 27.21 9.78
N ALA A 60 33.32 27.58 10.10
CA ALA A 60 33.60 28.92 10.64
C ALA A 60 34.91 29.52 10.12
N LYS A 61 34.82 30.49 9.18
CA LYS A 61 35.79 31.59 8.97
C LYS A 61 35.32 32.58 7.90
N SER A 62 34.87 33.78 8.32
CA SER A 62 35.07 35.12 7.71
C SER A 62 34.06 36.10 8.36
N ARG A 63 34.42 36.91 9.38
CA ARG A 63 35.00 38.28 9.32
C ARG A 63 34.24 39.22 8.35
N LEU A 64 33.91 40.48 8.62
CA LEU A 64 33.93 41.42 9.77
C LEU A 64 33.31 42.73 9.21
N ALA A 65 32.54 43.53 9.98
CA ALA A 65 32.59 45.01 9.99
C ALA A 65 31.50 45.68 10.84
N THR A 66 31.92 46.04 12.06
CA THR A 66 31.59 47.21 12.91
C THR A 66 30.76 48.39 12.39
N LYS A 67 29.90 48.93 13.29
CA LYS A 67 29.85 50.31 13.89
C LYS A 67 28.45 50.50 14.54
N GLY A 68 28.18 51.07 15.70
CA GLY A 68 28.92 51.72 16.79
C GLY A 68 27.92 52.05 17.93
N VAL A 69 28.41 52.31 19.15
CA VAL A 69 27.67 52.71 20.38
C VAL A 69 28.47 53.88 20.98
N PRO A 70 27.86 54.95 21.56
CA PRO A 70 27.55 55.05 23.01
C PRO A 70 26.29 55.92 23.29
N SER A 71 25.69 56.12 24.48
CA SER A 71 26.05 55.97 25.89
C SER A 71 24.78 56.13 26.78
N GLN A 72 24.76 55.44 27.93
CA GLN A 72 24.20 55.76 29.27
C GLN A 72 22.88 56.57 29.45
N ALA A 73 21.95 56.04 30.27
CA ALA A 73 21.64 56.57 31.62
C ALA A 73 20.50 55.83 32.35
N HIS A 74 20.72 55.64 33.66
CA HIS A 74 19.78 55.56 34.79
C HIS A 74 18.72 54.44 34.92
N ALA A 75 18.91 53.68 36.01
CA ALA A 75 17.97 52.77 36.63
C ALA A 75 16.82 53.50 37.35
N GLN A 76 15.58 53.05 37.16
CA GLN A 76 14.54 53.02 38.20
C GLN A 76 13.63 51.80 37.95
N GLY A 77 13.44 51.00 38.99
CA GLY A 77 12.69 49.75 38.95
C GLY A 77 11.19 49.96 38.74
N SER A 78 10.63 49.15 37.85
CA SER A 78 9.21 48.84 37.84
C SER A 78 9.06 47.32 37.69
N VAL A 79 8.40 46.73 38.69
CA VAL A 79 8.00 45.33 38.68
C VAL A 79 7.00 45.15 37.54
N THR A 80 7.46 44.61 36.42
CA THR A 80 6.59 44.14 35.33
C THR A 80 6.37 42.64 35.51
N PRO A 81 5.13 42.15 35.40
CA PRO A 81 4.84 40.73 35.59
C PRO A 81 5.58 39.94 34.52
N PHE A 82 6.18 38.83 34.92
CA PHE A 82 6.85 37.88 34.03
C PHE A 82 5.87 37.49 32.92
N ALA A 83 5.99 38.16 31.76
CA ALA A 83 5.37 37.70 30.54
C ALA A 83 6.02 36.36 30.26
N GLY A 84 5.28 35.28 30.59
CA GLY A 84 5.67 33.93 30.21
C GLY A 84 6.00 33.98 28.73
N SER A 85 7.28 33.80 28.41
CA SER A 85 7.70 33.49 27.06
C SER A 85 6.94 32.23 26.70
N SER A 86 5.85 32.40 25.95
CA SER A 86 5.24 31.35 25.17
C SER A 86 6.31 30.92 24.18
N THR A 87 7.21 30.05 24.66
CA THR A 87 8.08 29.26 23.82
C THR A 87 7.11 28.54 22.89
N ASN A 88 7.11 28.93 21.62
CA ASN A 88 6.21 28.42 20.60
C ASN A 88 6.41 26.89 20.50
N ILE A 89 5.59 26.15 21.24
CA ILE A 89 5.53 24.68 21.18
C ILE A 89 5.26 24.23 19.73
N SER A 90 4.60 25.07 18.92
CA SER A 90 4.37 24.82 17.49
C SER A 90 5.66 24.64 16.69
N THR A 91 6.67 25.49 16.90
CA THR A 91 7.95 25.41 16.16
C THR A 91 8.78 24.18 16.51
N ILE A 92 8.64 23.65 17.74
CA ILE A 92 9.33 22.40 18.14
C ILE A 92 8.63 21.19 17.51
N LEU A 93 7.31 21.24 17.35
CA LEU A 93 6.53 20.17 16.73
C LEU A 93 6.77 20.05 15.23
N ASP A 94 7.00 21.17 14.53
CA ASP A 94 7.31 21.15 13.08
C ASP A 94 8.65 20.47 12.77
N TRP A 95 9.65 20.56 13.67
CA TRP A 95 10.96 19.92 13.50
C TRP A 95 10.96 18.41 13.77
N LEU A 96 9.90 17.90 14.41
CA LEU A 96 9.71 16.46 14.66
C LEU A 96 8.93 15.77 13.53
N GLN A 97 8.47 16.50 12.52
CA GLN A 97 7.74 15.92 11.40
C GLN A 97 8.70 15.34 10.37
N LEU A 98 8.45 14.09 9.99
CA LEU A 98 9.12 13.47 8.85
C LEU A 98 8.80 14.29 7.58
N PRO A 99 9.69 14.31 6.58
CA PRO A 99 9.37 14.87 5.27
C PRO A 99 8.05 14.31 4.73
N ILE A 100 7.27 15.12 4.01
CA ILE A 100 5.95 14.72 3.46
C ILE A 100 6.08 13.44 2.63
N GLU A 101 7.15 13.32 1.87
CA GLU A 101 7.48 12.16 1.05
C GLU A 101 7.58 10.88 1.91
N GLU A 102 8.26 10.94 3.05
CA GLU A 102 8.39 9.79 3.97
C GLU A 102 7.07 9.47 4.68
N GLN A 103 6.32 10.50 5.10
CA GLN A 103 4.98 10.31 5.66
C GLN A 103 4.05 9.61 4.66
N ALA A 104 4.13 10.01 3.39
CA ALA A 104 3.33 9.46 2.31
C ALA A 104 3.67 7.98 2.03
N VAL A 105 4.95 7.62 2.08
CA VAL A 105 5.39 6.22 1.96
C VAL A 105 4.84 5.38 3.11
N CYS A 106 5.00 5.85 4.35
CA CYS A 106 4.43 5.18 5.53
C CYS A 106 2.91 5.01 5.41
N HIS A 107 2.23 6.03 4.90
CA HIS A 107 0.79 5.99 4.65
C HIS A 107 0.40 4.90 3.64
N LEU A 108 1.07 4.85 2.48
CA LEU A 108 0.80 3.85 1.46
C LEU A 108 1.02 2.43 1.99
N LEU A 109 2.18 2.18 2.62
CA LEU A 109 2.52 0.88 3.16
C LEU A 109 1.52 0.44 4.25
N SER A 110 1.08 1.35 5.11
CA SER A 110 0.17 1.02 6.21
C SER A 110 -1.28 0.78 5.76
N ASN A 111 -1.72 1.35 4.63
CA ASN A 111 -3.15 1.33 4.25
C ASN A 111 -3.43 0.55 2.96
N TYR A 112 -2.42 0.36 2.11
CA TYR A 112 -2.56 -0.27 0.80
C TYR A 112 -1.67 -1.49 0.62
N VAL A 113 -0.74 -1.76 1.53
CA VAL A 113 0.02 -3.02 1.53
C VAL A 113 -0.55 -3.91 2.64
N LEU A 114 -1.49 -4.77 2.27
CA LEU A 114 -2.11 -5.70 3.20
C LEU A 114 -1.29 -6.99 3.22
N ILE A 115 -0.59 -7.24 4.32
CA ILE A 115 0.15 -8.49 4.53
C ILE A 115 -0.72 -9.40 5.42
N PRO A 116 -1.13 -10.58 4.92
CA PRO A 116 -1.93 -11.52 5.69
C PRO A 116 -1.20 -11.96 6.97
N SER A 117 -1.90 -11.95 8.10
CA SER A 117 -1.33 -12.42 9.38
C SER A 117 -1.30 -13.95 9.51
N PHE A 118 -2.09 -14.67 8.70
CA PHE A 118 -2.22 -16.13 8.73
C PHE A 118 -2.38 -16.71 7.32
N GLY A 119 -1.75 -17.86 7.08
CA GLY A 119 -1.39 -18.43 5.78
C GLY A 119 -2.51 -19.02 4.92
N SER A 120 -3.55 -18.25 4.61
CA SER A 120 -4.51 -18.61 3.55
C SER A 120 -5.00 -17.43 2.70
N ALA A 121 -4.95 -16.19 3.18
CA ALA A 121 -5.29 -15.04 2.35
C ALA A 121 -4.04 -14.56 1.61
N GLN A 122 -4.19 -14.14 0.35
CA GLN A 122 -3.17 -13.42 -0.38
C GLN A 122 -3.25 -11.93 -0.05
N GLY A 123 -2.12 -11.28 0.14
CA GLY A 123 -2.07 -9.86 0.45
C GLY A 123 -2.46 -8.96 -0.72
N TYR A 124 -2.86 -7.73 -0.43
CA TYR A 124 -3.06 -6.70 -1.46
C TYR A 124 -1.78 -5.87 -1.57
N MET A 125 -1.22 -5.75 -2.76
CA MET A 125 0.07 -5.07 -3.02
C MET A 125 1.26 -5.59 -2.18
N GLU A 126 1.20 -6.83 -1.69
CA GLU A 126 2.24 -7.43 -0.85
C GLU A 126 3.61 -7.53 -1.55
N PHE A 127 3.60 -7.61 -2.89
CA PHE A 127 4.79 -7.65 -3.74
C PHE A 127 5.69 -6.41 -3.61
N LEU A 128 5.16 -5.28 -3.10
CA LEU A 128 5.96 -4.07 -2.90
C LEU A 128 7.02 -4.22 -1.81
N VAL A 129 6.76 -5.08 -0.81
CA VAL A 129 7.67 -5.30 0.33
C VAL A 129 9.00 -5.92 -0.11
N PRO A 130 9.03 -7.09 -0.82
CA PRO A 130 10.28 -7.66 -1.29
C PRO A 130 10.98 -6.75 -2.30
N LEU A 131 10.25 -6.12 -3.23
CA LEU A 131 10.85 -5.22 -4.24
C LEU A 131 11.54 -4.01 -3.62
N LYS A 132 10.99 -3.41 -2.56
CA LYS A 132 11.64 -2.29 -1.87
C LYS A 132 12.83 -2.72 -1.00
N LYS A 133 12.89 -3.98 -0.55
CA LYS A 133 14.01 -4.50 0.24
C LYS A 133 15.27 -4.73 -0.60
N THR A 134 15.15 -4.92 -1.92
CA THR A 134 16.29 -5.17 -2.81
C THR A 134 17.21 -3.96 -2.99
N GLY A 135 16.82 -2.77 -2.50
CA GLY A 135 17.68 -1.58 -2.36
C GLY A 135 17.99 -0.83 -3.66
N CYS A 136 18.02 -1.51 -4.80
CA CYS A 136 18.17 -0.90 -6.13
C CYS A 136 17.00 -1.33 -7.01
N VAL A 137 16.03 -0.44 -7.18
CA VAL A 137 14.87 -0.65 -8.06
C VAL A 137 14.89 0.35 -9.22
N PRO A 138 14.39 -0.04 -10.41
CA PRO A 138 14.35 0.85 -11.56
C PRO A 138 13.53 2.13 -11.33
N LEU A 139 13.90 3.21 -12.05
CA LEU A 139 13.27 4.52 -11.90
C LEU A 139 11.76 4.52 -12.19
N HIS A 140 11.28 3.70 -13.13
CA HIS A 140 9.84 3.60 -13.40
C HIS A 140 9.07 3.08 -12.19
N PHE A 141 9.65 2.16 -11.43
CA PHE A 141 9.04 1.63 -10.21
C PHE A 141 9.07 2.67 -9.10
N GLU A 142 10.22 3.31 -8.88
CA GLU A 142 10.37 4.38 -7.88
C GLU A 142 9.37 5.52 -8.11
N TYR A 143 9.26 6.01 -9.34
CA TYR A 143 8.33 7.08 -9.65
C TYR A 143 6.86 6.66 -9.51
N ALA A 144 6.50 5.43 -9.89
CA ALA A 144 5.14 4.91 -9.71
C ALA A 144 4.77 4.79 -8.23
N PHE A 145 5.69 4.27 -7.42
CA PHE A 145 5.53 4.10 -5.98
C PHE A 145 5.34 5.44 -5.28
N ASP A 146 6.23 6.40 -5.53
CA ASP A 146 6.14 7.77 -4.98
C ASP A 146 4.85 8.47 -5.37
N ALA A 147 4.39 8.28 -6.62
CA ALA A 147 3.15 8.86 -7.11
C ALA A 147 1.95 8.33 -6.30
N CYS A 148 1.86 7.01 -6.10
CA CYS A 148 0.81 6.38 -5.29
C CYS A 148 0.89 6.81 -3.83
N ALA A 149 2.10 6.90 -3.28
CA ALA A 149 2.32 7.35 -1.92
C ALA A 149 1.74 8.74 -1.70
N LEU A 150 2.17 9.71 -2.52
CA LEU A 150 1.71 11.09 -2.44
C LEU A 150 0.21 11.21 -2.71
N ALA A 151 -0.34 10.50 -3.69
CA ALA A 151 -1.76 10.52 -3.99
C ALA A 151 -2.61 9.98 -2.83
N SER A 152 -2.24 8.82 -2.27
CA SER A 152 -2.95 8.22 -1.14
C SER A 152 -2.92 9.11 0.09
N PHE A 153 -1.78 9.73 0.37
CA PHE A 153 -1.61 10.64 1.50
C PHE A 153 -2.43 11.93 1.33
N ASN A 154 -2.46 12.48 0.12
CA ASN A 154 -3.22 13.70 -0.18
C ASN A 154 -4.74 13.51 -0.01
N ASN A 155 -5.24 12.27 -0.20
CA ASN A 155 -6.64 11.94 0.04
C ASN A 155 -7.01 11.98 1.53
N ARG A 156 -6.04 11.78 2.44
CA ARG A 156 -6.27 11.75 3.89
C ARG A 156 -6.19 13.12 4.56
N VAL A 157 -5.22 13.95 4.20
CA VAL A 157 -4.81 15.13 5.00
C VAL A 157 -5.56 16.42 4.62
N SER A 158 -6.61 16.33 3.80
CA SER A 158 -7.28 17.42 3.05
C SER A 158 -6.53 17.71 1.75
N ARG A 159 -7.27 17.73 0.62
CA ARG A 159 -6.73 17.85 -0.74
C ARG A 159 -5.83 19.09 -0.86
N ASN A 160 -4.53 18.87 -0.92
CA ASN A 160 -3.51 19.90 -1.10
C ASN A 160 -3.00 19.89 -2.54
N ASP A 161 -3.22 21.00 -3.26
CA ASP A 161 -2.83 21.16 -4.67
C ASP A 161 -1.33 20.98 -4.93
N ALA A 162 -0.47 21.31 -3.97
CA ALA A 162 0.98 21.17 -4.12
C ALA A 162 1.41 19.69 -4.06
N ILE A 163 0.82 18.91 -3.15
CA ILE A 163 1.06 17.46 -3.04
C ILE A 163 0.50 16.76 -4.28
N GLU A 164 -0.68 17.17 -4.74
CA GLU A 164 -1.29 16.69 -5.97
C GLU A 164 -0.39 16.91 -7.20
N LYS A 165 0.14 18.13 -7.38
CA LYS A 165 1.07 18.44 -8.48
C LYS A 165 2.35 17.60 -8.41
N LYS A 166 2.89 17.36 -7.21
CA LYS A 166 4.04 16.47 -7.02
C LYS A 166 3.71 15.03 -7.41
N ALA A 167 2.56 14.52 -7.00
CA ALA A 167 2.09 13.17 -7.32
C ALA A 167 1.92 12.99 -8.85
N LEU A 168 1.27 13.94 -9.53
CA LEU A 168 1.12 13.94 -11.00
C LEU A 168 2.45 14.05 -11.74
N SER A 169 3.40 14.83 -11.21
CA SER A 169 4.75 14.92 -11.77
C SER A 169 5.48 13.58 -11.70
N LYS A 170 5.40 12.89 -10.56
CA LYS A 170 5.97 11.55 -10.37
C LYS A 170 5.28 10.53 -11.29
N TYR A 171 3.95 10.55 -11.38
CA TYR A 171 3.20 9.68 -12.28
C TYR A 171 3.61 9.86 -13.75
N THR A 172 3.67 11.10 -14.24
CA THR A 172 4.12 11.37 -15.63
C THR A 172 5.55 10.90 -15.89
N LYS A 173 6.45 11.06 -14.90
CA LYS A 173 7.83 10.55 -14.99
C LYS A 173 7.85 9.02 -15.03
N SER A 174 7.00 8.36 -14.23
CA SER A 174 6.82 6.91 -14.27
C SER A 174 6.42 6.44 -15.66
N LEU A 175 5.37 7.02 -16.26
CA LEU A 175 4.90 6.64 -17.59
C LEU A 175 5.99 6.74 -18.65
N ARG A 176 6.80 7.81 -18.63
CA ARG A 176 7.94 7.97 -19.56
C ARG A 176 9.03 6.93 -19.34
N ALA A 177 9.39 6.69 -18.08
CA ALA A 177 10.41 5.70 -17.74
C ALA A 177 9.93 4.27 -18.07
N LEU A 178 8.67 3.95 -17.79
CA LEU A 178 8.04 2.67 -18.09
C LEU A 178 7.95 2.44 -19.60
N SER A 179 7.53 3.46 -20.37
CA SER A 179 7.52 3.39 -21.84
C SER A 179 8.91 3.15 -22.44
N CYS A 180 9.96 3.68 -21.83
CA CYS A 180 11.33 3.39 -22.23
C CYS A 180 11.72 1.94 -21.88
N ALA A 181 11.42 1.50 -20.66
CA ALA A 181 11.70 0.15 -20.17
C ALA A 181 11.03 -0.96 -21.01
N LEU A 182 9.82 -0.71 -21.53
CA LEU A 182 9.10 -1.64 -22.40
C LEU A 182 9.80 -1.92 -23.74
N ARG A 183 10.79 -1.10 -24.14
CA ARG A 183 11.58 -1.34 -25.37
C ARG A 183 12.64 -2.45 -25.19
N ASP A 184 13.08 -2.69 -23.96
CA ASP A 184 13.99 -3.79 -23.59
C ASP A 184 13.57 -4.36 -22.22
N PRO A 185 12.53 -5.21 -22.18
CA PRO A 185 11.97 -5.74 -20.94
C PRO A 185 12.94 -6.59 -20.12
N THR A 186 13.89 -7.24 -20.81
CA THR A 186 14.93 -8.07 -20.17
C THR A 186 15.92 -7.22 -19.39
N ALA A 187 16.40 -6.12 -19.97
CA ALA A 187 17.34 -5.23 -19.29
C ALA A 187 16.69 -4.40 -18.18
N ALA A 188 15.40 -4.07 -18.32
CA ALA A 188 14.68 -3.23 -17.37
C ALA A 188 14.06 -3.99 -16.17
N GLY A 189 14.13 -5.32 -16.17
CA GLY A 189 13.56 -6.17 -15.11
C GLY A 189 12.04 -6.32 -15.26
N GLN A 190 11.62 -7.46 -15.80
CA GLN A 190 10.21 -7.78 -16.04
C GLN A 190 9.33 -7.61 -14.79
N GLU A 191 9.88 -7.92 -13.61
CA GLU A 191 9.18 -7.80 -12.33
C GLU A 191 8.87 -6.35 -11.97
N ALA A 192 9.84 -5.46 -12.17
CA ALA A 192 9.68 -4.05 -11.91
C ALA A 192 8.75 -3.38 -12.94
N ILE A 193 8.76 -3.84 -14.20
CA ILE A 193 7.82 -3.38 -15.23
C ILE A 193 6.40 -3.73 -14.82
N LEU A 194 6.13 -4.99 -14.46
CA LEU A 194 4.80 -5.41 -14.05
C LEU A 194 4.33 -4.66 -12.79
N ALA A 195 5.21 -4.53 -11.80
CA ALA A 195 4.93 -3.78 -10.57
C ALA A 195 4.62 -2.29 -10.86
N SER A 196 5.39 -1.65 -11.75
CA SER A 196 5.12 -0.28 -12.20
C SER A 196 3.77 -0.14 -12.87
N THR A 197 3.39 -1.08 -13.75
CA THR A 197 2.09 -1.06 -14.44
C THR A 197 0.94 -1.17 -13.43
N LEU A 198 1.05 -2.07 -12.45
CA LEU A 198 0.05 -2.21 -11.37
C LEU A 198 -0.06 -0.95 -10.50
N LEU A 199 1.06 -0.31 -10.18
CA LEU A 199 1.10 0.96 -9.43
C LEU A 199 0.51 2.12 -10.25
N CYS A 200 0.77 2.18 -11.56
CA CYS A 200 0.14 3.16 -12.43
C CYS A 200 -1.40 2.99 -12.44
N GLY A 201 -1.90 1.76 -12.50
CA GLY A 201 -3.33 1.48 -12.32
C GLY A 201 -3.85 1.93 -10.95
N LEU A 202 -3.11 1.66 -9.87
CA LEU A 202 -3.47 2.12 -8.52
C LEU A 202 -3.55 3.65 -8.43
N PHE A 203 -2.62 4.36 -9.08
CA PHE A 203 -2.62 5.83 -9.09
C PHE A 203 -3.91 6.41 -9.69
N GLU A 204 -4.39 5.84 -10.80
CA GLU A 204 -5.66 6.25 -11.44
C GLU A 204 -6.85 6.04 -10.49
N VAL A 205 -6.85 4.94 -9.73
CA VAL A 205 -7.89 4.68 -8.71
C VAL A 205 -7.79 5.69 -7.55
N LEU A 206 -6.58 5.96 -7.05
CA LEU A 206 -6.35 6.88 -5.93
C LEU A 206 -6.77 8.31 -6.23
N ARG A 207 -6.57 8.77 -7.47
CA ARG A 207 -6.98 10.11 -7.89
C ARG A 207 -8.49 10.27 -8.07
N GLY A 208 -9.23 9.18 -7.90
CA GLY A 208 -10.60 9.06 -8.34
C GLY A 208 -10.62 8.81 -9.83
N ILE A 209 -11.42 7.83 -10.23
CA ILE A 209 -11.75 7.64 -11.63
C ILE A 209 -12.50 8.92 -12.05
N GLY A 210 -11.83 9.80 -12.80
CA GLY A 210 -12.49 10.96 -13.40
C GLY A 210 -13.60 10.52 -14.36
N GLU A 211 -14.15 11.46 -15.14
CA GLU A 211 -15.14 11.13 -16.19
C GLU A 211 -14.61 10.08 -17.20
N ASN A 212 -13.29 9.88 -17.27
CA ASN A 212 -12.66 8.90 -18.14
C ASN A 212 -12.22 7.63 -17.38
N THR A 213 -13.10 6.63 -17.33
CA THR A 213 -12.88 5.30 -16.72
C THR A 213 -11.79 4.49 -17.42
N GLU A 214 -11.35 4.92 -18.60
CA GLU A 214 -10.51 4.14 -19.51
C GLU A 214 -9.03 4.08 -19.11
N SER A 215 -8.50 5.08 -18.39
CA SER A 215 -7.07 5.11 -18.05
C SER A 215 -6.64 3.90 -17.21
N TRP A 216 -7.46 3.52 -16.24
CA TRP A 216 -7.23 2.31 -15.44
C TRP A 216 -7.33 1.05 -16.30
N ASP A 217 -8.31 0.98 -17.21
CA ASP A 217 -8.52 -0.16 -18.10
C ASP A 217 -7.26 -0.47 -18.93
N TYR A 218 -6.61 0.56 -19.49
CA TYR A 218 -5.39 0.36 -20.28
C TYR A 218 -4.22 -0.20 -19.46
N HIS A 219 -4.09 0.16 -18.17
CA HIS A 219 -3.07 -0.42 -17.30
C HIS A 219 -3.36 -1.89 -16.98
N VAL A 220 -4.63 -2.24 -16.76
CA VAL A 220 -5.04 -3.64 -16.56
C VAL A 220 -4.75 -4.47 -17.81
N GLU A 221 -5.11 -3.97 -18.99
CA GLU A 221 -4.83 -4.65 -20.27
C GLU A 221 -3.34 -4.84 -20.51
N GLY A 222 -2.54 -3.80 -20.25
CA GLY A 222 -1.07 -3.88 -20.32
C GLY A 222 -0.50 -4.92 -19.36
N ALA A 223 -1.01 -4.99 -18.13
CA ALA A 223 -0.57 -5.97 -17.14
C ALA A 223 -0.95 -7.41 -17.52
N ILE A 224 -2.14 -7.62 -18.09
CA ILE A 224 -2.58 -8.91 -18.65
C ILE A 224 -1.61 -9.35 -19.75
N GLN A 225 -1.26 -8.46 -20.68
CA GLN A 225 -0.35 -8.79 -21.77
C GLN A 225 1.06 -9.12 -21.25
N LEU A 226 1.58 -8.34 -20.31
CA LEU A 226 2.89 -8.60 -19.69
C LEU A 226 2.94 -9.99 -19.04
N VAL A 227 1.89 -10.37 -18.30
CA VAL A 227 1.80 -11.69 -17.67
C VAL A 227 1.77 -12.82 -18.71
N LYS A 228 1.05 -12.64 -19.83
CA LYS A 228 1.06 -13.59 -20.95
C LYS A 228 2.46 -13.73 -21.55
N ASP A 229 3.17 -12.62 -21.76
CA ASP A 229 4.50 -12.60 -22.37
C ASP A 229 5.59 -13.18 -21.46
N ILE A 230 5.51 -12.94 -20.14
CA ILE A 230 6.43 -13.51 -19.16
C ILE A 230 6.27 -15.04 -19.11
N GLY A 231 5.03 -15.52 -19.19
CA GLY A 231 4.71 -16.93 -19.17
C GLY A 231 4.73 -17.53 -17.76
N ARG A 232 3.84 -18.49 -17.52
CA ARG A 232 3.55 -19.05 -16.19
C ARG A 232 4.73 -19.77 -15.55
N GLU A 233 5.53 -20.48 -16.36
CA GLU A 233 6.69 -21.24 -15.88
C GLU A 233 7.79 -20.34 -15.31
N ASN A 234 7.98 -19.16 -15.91
CA ASN A 234 8.99 -18.20 -15.48
C ASN A 234 8.59 -17.43 -14.21
N LEU A 235 7.29 -17.35 -13.89
CA LEU A 235 6.78 -16.68 -12.69
C LEU A 235 7.08 -17.44 -11.40
N LEU A 236 7.38 -18.75 -11.47
CA LEU A 236 7.57 -19.64 -10.32
C LEU A 236 9.06 -19.93 -10.00
N LEU A 237 10.00 -19.53 -10.85
CA LEU A 237 11.39 -20.00 -10.82
C LEU A 237 12.40 -19.02 -10.20
N THR A 238 12.03 -17.80 -9.82
CA THR A 238 12.98 -16.80 -9.27
C THR A 238 12.99 -16.76 -7.73
N ASP A 239 14.08 -16.29 -7.11
CA ASP A 239 14.12 -15.94 -5.67
C ASP A 239 13.10 -14.84 -5.30
N VAL A 240 12.58 -14.14 -6.32
CA VAL A 240 11.48 -13.16 -6.27
C VAL A 240 10.14 -13.78 -6.70
N GLY A 241 10.10 -15.09 -6.92
CA GLY A 241 8.94 -15.84 -7.43
C GLY A 241 7.68 -15.68 -6.58
N GLN A 242 7.83 -15.44 -5.28
CA GLN A 242 6.68 -15.09 -4.41
C GLN A 242 6.08 -13.73 -4.77
N ALA A 243 6.90 -12.72 -5.09
CA ALA A 243 6.41 -11.40 -5.49
C ALA A 243 5.80 -11.45 -6.90
N MET A 244 6.39 -12.23 -7.81
CA MET A 244 5.84 -12.47 -9.14
C MET A 244 4.50 -13.19 -9.08
N PHE A 245 4.39 -14.23 -8.26
CA PHE A 245 3.14 -14.91 -7.98
C PHE A 245 2.08 -13.97 -7.38
N ALA A 246 2.47 -13.10 -6.45
CA ALA A 246 1.58 -12.08 -5.90
C ALA A 246 1.09 -11.08 -6.94
N MET A 247 1.96 -10.64 -7.85
CA MET A 247 1.57 -9.78 -8.96
C MET A 247 0.66 -10.49 -9.96
N PHE A 248 0.91 -11.78 -10.27
CA PHE A 248 0.04 -12.57 -11.14
C PHE A 248 -1.39 -12.64 -10.60
N ALA A 249 -1.55 -12.95 -9.32
CA ALA A 249 -2.87 -12.97 -8.70
C ALA A 249 -3.51 -11.57 -8.64
N MET A 250 -2.71 -10.53 -8.47
CA MET A 250 -3.18 -9.14 -8.52
C MET A 250 -3.70 -8.78 -9.91
N VAL A 251 -3.01 -9.17 -10.99
CA VAL A 251 -3.46 -9.00 -12.38
C VAL A 251 -4.78 -9.73 -12.60
N ARG A 252 -4.88 -10.98 -12.12
CA ARG A 252 -6.13 -11.75 -12.20
C ARG A 252 -7.28 -11.05 -11.48
N LEU A 253 -7.05 -10.53 -10.27
CA LEU A 253 -8.06 -9.78 -9.53
C LEU A 253 -8.49 -8.51 -10.29
N GLN A 254 -7.55 -7.77 -10.87
CA GLN A 254 -7.87 -6.56 -11.65
C GLN A 254 -8.67 -6.90 -12.93
N MET A 255 -8.33 -7.99 -13.61
CA MET A 255 -9.08 -8.49 -14.76
C MET A 255 -10.54 -8.81 -14.40
N LEU A 256 -10.77 -9.46 -13.25
CA LEU A 256 -12.12 -9.75 -12.74
C LEU A 256 -12.89 -8.47 -12.39
N VAL A 257 -12.21 -7.48 -11.78
CA VAL A 257 -12.84 -6.18 -11.50
C VAL A 257 -13.20 -5.46 -12.79
N GLN A 258 -12.34 -5.52 -13.81
CA GLN A 258 -12.55 -4.88 -15.10
C GLN A 258 -13.78 -5.46 -15.79
N SER A 259 -13.93 -6.79 -15.80
CA SER A 259 -15.10 -7.43 -16.41
C SER A 259 -16.42 -7.10 -15.71
N VAL A 260 -16.39 -6.93 -14.38
CA VAL A 260 -17.56 -6.48 -13.60
C VAL A 260 -17.87 -5.01 -13.90
N ASN A 261 -16.87 -4.15 -14.03
CA ASN A 261 -17.10 -2.75 -14.43
C ASN A 261 -17.68 -2.65 -15.85
N TYR A 262 -17.26 -3.51 -16.78
CA TYR A 262 -17.87 -3.61 -18.11
C TYR A 262 -19.32 -4.11 -18.06
N PHE A 263 -19.72 -4.85 -17.02
CA PHE A 263 -21.13 -5.18 -16.76
C PHE A 263 -21.96 -3.96 -16.46
N ILE A 264 -21.49 -3.14 -15.53
CA ILE A 264 -22.22 -1.94 -15.12
C ILE A 264 -22.19 -0.88 -16.24
N GLY A 265 -21.09 -0.79 -16.98
CA GLY A 265 -20.87 0.19 -18.04
C GLY A 265 -21.40 -0.20 -19.43
N LEU A 266 -22.09 -1.34 -19.59
CA LEU A 266 -22.59 -1.85 -20.87
C LEU A 266 -21.50 -1.96 -21.97
N ARG A 267 -20.26 -2.27 -21.58
CA ARG A 267 -19.15 -2.49 -22.52
C ARG A 267 -19.05 -3.97 -22.89
N ALA A 268 -18.60 -4.25 -24.11
CA ALA A 268 -18.40 -5.61 -24.58
C ALA A 268 -17.34 -6.33 -23.72
N THR A 269 -17.66 -7.55 -23.30
CA THR A 269 -16.76 -8.37 -22.48
C THR A 269 -15.70 -9.01 -23.37
N LYS A 270 -14.42 -8.86 -23.03
CA LYS A 270 -13.34 -9.58 -23.73
C LYS A 270 -13.32 -11.04 -23.28
N GLN A 271 -13.21 -11.95 -24.25
CA GLN A 271 -13.04 -13.37 -23.97
C GLN A 271 -11.66 -13.65 -23.35
N LEU A 272 -11.56 -14.67 -22.52
CA LEU A 272 -10.29 -15.13 -21.96
C LEU A 272 -9.51 -15.94 -23.00
N ASP A 273 -8.52 -15.33 -23.64
CA ASP A 273 -7.75 -15.97 -24.72
C ASP A 273 -7.01 -17.25 -24.31
N MET A 274 -6.56 -17.33 -23.05
CA MET A 274 -5.78 -18.45 -22.51
C MET A 274 -6.65 -19.51 -21.78
N GLY A 275 -7.96 -19.28 -21.67
CA GLY A 275 -8.88 -20.12 -20.90
C GLY A 275 -8.75 -19.99 -19.38
N ILE A 276 -9.75 -20.47 -18.65
CA ILE A 276 -9.86 -20.33 -17.18
C ILE A 276 -8.73 -21.04 -16.44
N ASP A 277 -8.40 -22.27 -16.85
CA ASP A 277 -7.45 -23.13 -16.15
C ASP A 277 -6.04 -22.53 -16.12
N TRP A 278 -5.61 -21.88 -17.20
CA TRP A 278 -4.32 -21.19 -17.25
C TRP A 278 -4.20 -20.09 -16.20
N TRP A 279 -5.30 -19.40 -15.90
CA TRP A 279 -5.32 -18.30 -14.92
C TRP A 279 -5.49 -18.78 -13.49
N ILE A 280 -6.04 -19.97 -13.24
CA ILE A 280 -6.47 -20.40 -11.89
C ILE A 280 -5.67 -21.57 -11.36
N ASP A 281 -5.25 -22.50 -12.19
CA ASP A 281 -4.58 -23.71 -11.72
C ASP A 281 -3.29 -23.32 -10.96
N ASP A 282 -2.79 -24.21 -10.10
CA ASP A 282 -1.57 -24.03 -9.28
C ASP A 282 -1.48 -22.73 -8.45
N THR A 283 -2.60 -22.04 -8.21
CA THR A 283 -2.61 -20.92 -7.26
C THR A 283 -2.71 -21.39 -5.82
N VAL A 284 -1.78 -20.90 -5.00
CA VAL A 284 -1.76 -21.10 -3.55
C VAL A 284 -2.64 -20.05 -2.88
N GLY A 285 -3.59 -20.49 -2.07
CA GLY A 285 -4.48 -19.60 -1.32
C GLY A 285 -5.68 -20.33 -0.72
N ASP A 286 -6.56 -19.58 -0.08
CA ASP A 286 -7.83 -20.06 0.44
C ASP A 286 -8.67 -20.67 -0.71
N LYS A 287 -9.05 -21.94 -0.53
CA LYS A 287 -9.79 -22.69 -1.54
C LYS A 287 -11.10 -22.00 -1.92
N HIS A 288 -11.85 -21.47 -0.96
CA HIS A 288 -13.12 -20.81 -1.22
C HIS A 288 -12.92 -19.49 -1.98
N ALA A 289 -11.85 -18.75 -1.71
CA ALA A 289 -11.49 -17.57 -2.49
C ALA A 289 -11.13 -17.92 -3.94
N LEU A 290 -10.40 -19.02 -4.17
CA LEU A 290 -10.07 -19.50 -5.51
C LEU A 290 -11.31 -20.00 -6.26
N ASP A 291 -12.20 -20.74 -5.59
CA ASP A 291 -13.48 -21.19 -6.14
C ASP A 291 -14.35 -20.00 -6.58
N CYS A 292 -14.37 -18.92 -5.78
CA CYS A 292 -15.04 -17.67 -6.14
C CYS A 292 -14.48 -17.06 -7.42
N GLN A 293 -13.15 -16.92 -7.50
CA GLN A 293 -12.50 -16.38 -8.69
C GLN A 293 -12.79 -17.24 -9.93
N ARG A 294 -12.84 -18.58 -9.78
CA ARG A 294 -13.22 -19.49 -10.87
C ARG A 294 -14.63 -19.27 -11.36
N LEU A 295 -15.59 -19.17 -10.45
CA LEU A 295 -16.98 -18.87 -10.79
C LEU A 295 -17.11 -17.52 -11.50
N MET A 296 -16.39 -16.49 -11.05
CA MET A 296 -16.37 -15.19 -11.71
C MET A 296 -15.85 -15.28 -13.15
N MET A 297 -14.78 -16.05 -13.40
CA MET A 297 -14.26 -16.26 -14.76
C MET A 297 -15.24 -17.04 -15.65
N ILE A 298 -15.93 -18.06 -15.12
CA ILE A 298 -16.98 -18.79 -15.85
C ILE A 298 -18.12 -17.85 -16.26
N VAL A 299 -18.54 -16.96 -15.36
CA VAL A 299 -19.57 -15.96 -15.64
C VAL A 299 -19.10 -14.98 -16.73
N MET A 300 -17.84 -14.55 -16.70
CA MET A 300 -17.25 -13.71 -17.75
C MET A 300 -17.30 -14.38 -19.13
N GLU A 301 -16.87 -15.64 -19.26
CA GLU A 301 -16.89 -16.36 -20.54
C GLU A 301 -18.31 -16.57 -21.04
N THR A 302 -19.21 -16.97 -20.13
CA THR A 302 -20.62 -17.18 -20.44
C THR A 302 -21.24 -15.90 -20.99
N ARG A 303 -20.92 -14.74 -20.39
CA ARG A 303 -21.37 -13.45 -20.89
C ARG A 303 -20.79 -13.10 -22.26
N ALA A 304 -19.48 -13.24 -22.45
CA ALA A 304 -18.85 -12.94 -23.74
C ALA A 304 -19.46 -13.80 -24.87
N GLU A 305 -19.83 -15.04 -24.56
CA GLU A 305 -20.56 -15.90 -25.48
C GLU A 305 -22.02 -15.47 -25.69
N ALA A 306 -22.73 -15.10 -24.63
CA ALA A 306 -24.10 -14.58 -24.73
C ALA A 306 -24.15 -13.31 -25.60
N GLU A 307 -23.22 -12.38 -25.43
CA GLU A 307 -23.09 -11.17 -26.26
C GLU A 307 -22.89 -11.51 -27.73
N ARG A 308 -22.06 -12.51 -28.05
CA ARG A 308 -21.88 -13.00 -29.44
C ARG A 308 -23.15 -13.64 -30.00
N ILE A 309 -23.84 -14.46 -29.21
CA ILE A 309 -25.10 -15.10 -29.62
C ILE A 309 -26.15 -14.03 -29.91
N LEU A 310 -26.31 -13.05 -29.04
CA LEU A 310 -27.26 -11.95 -29.17
C LEU A 310 -26.93 -11.01 -30.33
N ALA A 311 -25.65 -10.77 -30.60
CA ALA A 311 -25.21 -9.99 -31.76
C ALA A 311 -25.40 -10.73 -33.09
N SER A 312 -25.46 -12.07 -33.05
CA SER A 312 -25.76 -12.90 -34.21
C SER A 312 -27.27 -13.16 -34.32
N SER A 313 -27.79 -13.40 -35.54
CA SER A 313 -29.16 -13.92 -35.71
C SER A 313 -29.21 -15.42 -35.39
N ALA A 314 -28.83 -15.78 -34.16
CA ALA A 314 -28.72 -17.17 -33.71
C ALA A 314 -30.10 -17.86 -33.64
N PRO A 315 -30.15 -19.19 -33.89
CA PRO A 315 -31.38 -19.96 -33.72
C PRO A 315 -31.77 -20.06 -32.24
N THR A 316 -33.07 -20.16 -31.96
CA THR A 316 -33.65 -20.24 -30.60
C THR A 316 -32.99 -21.31 -29.73
N SER A 317 -32.61 -22.46 -30.31
CA SER A 317 -31.93 -23.53 -29.57
C SER A 317 -30.60 -23.10 -28.94
N LYS A 318 -29.86 -22.17 -29.54
CA LYS A 318 -28.65 -21.60 -28.94
C LYS A 318 -28.97 -20.63 -27.80
N LEU A 319 -30.08 -19.90 -27.90
CA LEU A 319 -30.53 -19.05 -26.80
C LEU A 319 -31.00 -19.90 -25.61
N ASP A 320 -31.76 -20.97 -25.85
CA ASP A 320 -32.21 -21.89 -24.80
C ASP A 320 -31.02 -22.54 -24.07
N ALA A 321 -30.04 -23.03 -24.82
CA ALA A 321 -28.80 -23.57 -24.25
C ALA A 321 -28.03 -22.52 -23.41
N MET A 322 -28.00 -21.26 -23.87
CA MET A 322 -27.37 -20.17 -23.13
C MET A 322 -28.11 -19.85 -21.83
N ILE A 323 -29.45 -19.86 -21.85
CA ILE A 323 -30.27 -19.65 -20.65
C ILE A 323 -29.99 -20.74 -19.61
N GLU A 324 -29.93 -22.01 -20.02
CA GLU A 324 -29.60 -23.12 -19.12
C GLU A 324 -28.19 -23.00 -18.54
N ARG A 325 -27.21 -22.55 -19.33
CA ARG A 325 -25.85 -22.28 -18.83
C ARG A 325 -25.83 -21.15 -17.81
N CYS A 326 -26.56 -20.06 -18.04
CA CYS A 326 -26.70 -18.97 -17.06
C CYS A 326 -27.34 -19.48 -15.76
N ARG A 327 -28.39 -20.31 -15.83
CA ARG A 327 -29.01 -20.92 -14.65
C ARG A 327 -28.04 -21.81 -13.87
N ALA A 328 -27.25 -22.63 -14.57
CA ALA A 328 -26.23 -23.46 -13.93
C ALA A 328 -25.17 -22.62 -13.21
N ASN A 329 -24.73 -21.50 -13.81
CA ASN A 329 -23.80 -20.58 -13.17
C ASN A 329 -24.40 -19.92 -11.91
N ASP A 330 -25.66 -19.49 -11.97
CA ASP A 330 -26.35 -18.90 -10.81
C ASP A 330 -26.45 -19.89 -9.65
N ILE A 331 -26.81 -21.15 -9.94
CA ILE A 331 -26.86 -22.24 -8.94
C ILE A 331 -25.48 -22.45 -8.33
N ALA A 332 -24.42 -22.54 -9.14
CA ALA A 332 -23.06 -22.74 -8.64
C ALA A 332 -22.58 -21.58 -7.75
N CYS A 333 -22.93 -20.34 -8.11
CA CYS A 333 -22.65 -19.16 -7.27
C CYS A 333 -23.39 -19.23 -5.91
N LEU A 334 -24.65 -19.67 -5.91
CA LEU A 334 -25.44 -19.84 -4.68
C LEU A 334 -24.88 -20.96 -3.81
N GLU A 335 -24.54 -22.11 -4.39
CA GLU A 335 -23.95 -23.23 -3.69
C GLU A 335 -22.62 -22.87 -3.05
N TRP A 336 -21.75 -22.15 -3.78
CA TRP A 336 -20.51 -21.61 -3.23
C TRP A 336 -20.77 -20.70 -2.04
N ALA A 337 -21.70 -19.74 -2.17
CA ALA A 337 -22.01 -18.79 -1.10
C ALA A 337 -22.58 -19.48 0.15
N CYS A 338 -23.43 -20.49 -0.02
CA CYS A 338 -23.97 -21.30 1.07
C CYS A 338 -22.93 -22.24 1.70
N GLY A 339 -21.90 -22.64 0.93
CA GLY A 339 -20.82 -23.52 1.36
C GLY A 339 -19.64 -22.82 2.04
N LEU A 340 -19.72 -21.50 2.27
CA LEU A 340 -18.65 -20.74 2.91
C LEU A 340 -18.48 -21.09 4.40
N PRO A 341 -17.23 -21.27 4.87
CA PRO A 341 -16.94 -21.46 6.30
C PRO A 341 -17.35 -20.28 7.18
N ASP A 342 -17.49 -20.53 8.49
CA ASP A 342 -17.90 -19.52 9.48
C ASP A 342 -17.00 -18.27 9.51
N TYR A 343 -15.71 -18.39 9.18
CA TYR A 343 -14.81 -17.23 9.15
C TYR A 343 -15.08 -16.26 7.99
N TYR A 344 -15.87 -16.65 7.00
CA TYR A 344 -16.40 -15.75 5.96
C TYR A 344 -17.71 -15.07 6.37
N GLN A 345 -18.36 -15.53 7.44
CA GLN A 345 -19.59 -14.92 7.91
C GLN A 345 -19.31 -13.54 8.50
N TYR A 346 -20.19 -12.60 8.17
CA TYR A 346 -20.16 -11.28 8.77
C TYR A 346 -20.97 -11.28 10.07
N TYR A 347 -20.54 -10.50 11.05
CA TYR A 347 -21.32 -10.22 12.24
C TYR A 347 -21.41 -8.71 12.45
N THR A 348 -22.46 -8.28 13.15
CA THR A 348 -22.62 -6.86 13.49
C THR A 348 -21.62 -6.52 14.59
N VAL A 349 -20.64 -5.68 14.27
CA VAL A 349 -19.61 -5.24 15.23
C VAL A 349 -20.09 -4.05 16.06
N ALA A 350 -20.92 -3.17 15.48
CA ALA A 350 -21.52 -2.04 16.16
C ALA A 350 -22.79 -1.58 15.44
N ARG A 351 -23.73 -0.98 16.19
CA ARG A 351 -24.83 -0.18 15.64
C ARG A 351 -24.59 1.28 16.04
N VAL A 352 -24.58 2.17 15.05
CA VAL A 352 -24.44 3.61 15.27
C VAL A 352 -25.84 4.22 15.06
N GLU A 353 -26.49 4.61 16.15
CA GLU A 353 -27.87 5.10 16.12
C GLU A 353 -27.98 6.60 15.79
N ASN A 354 -26.94 7.38 16.08
CA ASN A 354 -26.87 8.81 15.80
C ASN A 354 -25.66 9.11 14.90
N VAL A 355 -25.90 9.17 13.59
CA VAL A 355 -24.95 9.76 12.64
C VAL A 355 -25.27 11.25 12.56
N PRO A 356 -24.39 12.15 13.03
CA PRO A 356 -24.61 13.59 12.93
C PRO A 356 -24.90 13.97 11.47
N ASP A 357 -25.98 14.72 11.24
CA ASP A 357 -26.45 15.19 9.93
C ASP A 357 -26.79 14.09 8.90
N GLY A 358 -26.81 12.81 9.30
CA GLY A 358 -27.04 11.69 8.38
C GLY A 358 -25.96 11.55 7.30
N ASP A 359 -24.82 12.22 7.45
CA ASP A 359 -23.74 12.21 6.48
C ASP A 359 -22.85 10.99 6.66
N TYR A 360 -23.25 9.90 5.98
CA TYR A 360 -22.50 8.65 5.95
C TYR A 360 -21.14 8.79 5.26
N THR A 361 -20.85 9.89 4.54
CA THR A 361 -19.56 10.05 3.83
C THR A 361 -18.38 10.28 4.77
N ARG A 362 -18.65 10.68 6.01
CA ARG A 362 -17.65 10.92 7.06
C ARG A 362 -17.52 9.76 8.04
N ALA A 363 -18.34 8.72 7.90
CA ALA A 363 -18.13 7.49 8.65
C ALA A 363 -16.82 6.85 8.16
N GLU A 364 -15.83 6.71 9.03
CA GLU A 364 -14.60 5.95 8.74
C GLU A 364 -14.90 4.50 8.28
N VAL A 365 -16.14 4.05 8.49
CA VAL A 365 -16.72 2.80 7.99
C VAL A 365 -17.79 3.11 6.92
N LEU A 366 -17.38 3.59 5.76
CA LEU A 366 -18.26 3.85 4.63
C LEU A 366 -18.68 2.55 3.92
N ALA A 367 -19.92 2.13 4.18
CA ALA A 367 -20.90 1.59 3.21
C ALA A 367 -20.41 0.65 2.07
N LYS A 368 -19.61 -0.40 2.35
CA LYS A 368 -19.42 -1.54 1.42
C LYS A 368 -19.64 -2.93 2.03
N ARG A 369 -20.33 -3.03 3.17
CA ARG A 369 -20.94 -4.29 3.61
C ARG A 369 -22.40 -4.03 3.91
N ALA A 370 -23.26 -4.54 3.05
CA ALA A 370 -24.70 -4.50 3.21
C ALA A 370 -25.07 -5.07 4.58
N ILE A 371 -25.51 -4.21 5.50
CA ILE A 371 -26.30 -4.63 6.65
C ILE A 371 -27.72 -4.76 6.11
N TRP A 372 -28.00 -5.88 5.45
CA TRP A 372 -29.36 -6.16 5.00
C TRP A 372 -30.19 -6.66 6.18
N LYS A 373 -31.32 -5.98 6.41
CA LYS A 373 -32.35 -6.38 7.37
C LYS A 373 -33.06 -7.63 6.86
N GLY A 374 -33.07 -8.68 7.68
CA GLY A 374 -34.06 -9.74 7.55
C GLY A 374 -34.00 -10.73 8.70
N GLY A 375 -34.95 -10.65 9.64
CA GLY A 375 -35.10 -11.67 10.68
C GLY A 375 -35.89 -11.27 11.92
N LYS A 376 -37.21 -11.17 11.76
CA LYS A 376 -38.33 -11.25 12.73
C LYS A 376 -38.04 -11.25 14.24
N SER A 377 -38.80 -10.42 14.97
CA SER A 377 -39.24 -10.73 16.33
C SER A 377 -40.69 -10.28 16.55
N HIS A 378 -41.52 -11.29 16.82
CA HIS A 378 -42.91 -11.32 17.34
C HIS A 378 -44.06 -10.88 16.44
#